data_AF-A0A0Z8N6Z3-F1
#
_entry.id   AF-A0A0Z8N6Z3-F1
#
_cell.length_a   1.000
_cell.length_b   1.000
_cell.length_c   1.000
_cell.angle_alpha   90.00
_cell.angle_beta   90.00
_cell.angle_gamma   90.00
#
_symmetry.space_group_name_H-M   'P 1'
#
loop_
_entity.id
_entity.type
_entity.pdbx_description
1 polymer ?
#
loop_
_entity_poly.entity_id
_entity_poly.type
_entity_poly.pdbx_seq_one_letter_code
_entity_poly.pdbx_strand_id
1 'polypeptide(L)'
;MNDKEFGQRVRQLRETASLTREQFCDDELELSVRQLTRIEAGTSKPTFSKIQYIATRLGMGLYELMPDYVSLPERYSKLKFDVLRTPTYGNEELVEKRDAIMTEIYDDYYDDLPEEEKIVVDTLCSLFDVLDTDSQEYGKEILDDYLHQSYHRAKLSINDLMILRLFVEHCELETLASGTENYTLFIDLVEKLPQTTYDVHSESLFIVRDLLLAIVRILFSKELYGYVPVYIEKIENIMELSQDFQKKPILNLVKWKYELKEKHNREGAERYFNEAVTLASLLNQIHLKEKLQMEWEQDTQS
;
A
#
# COMPACT_ATOMS: atom_id res chain seq x y z
N MET A 1 24.74 7.84 18.17
CA MET A 1 24.24 9.23 18.09
C MET A 1 22.74 9.22 18.27
N ASN A 2 22.17 10.04 19.16
CA ASN A 2 20.71 10.15 19.29
C ASN A 2 20.10 11.10 18.23
N ASP A 3 18.78 11.08 18.04
CA ASP A 3 18.09 11.86 17.00
C ASP A 3 18.38 13.36 17.09
N LYS A 4 18.56 13.89 18.30
CA LYS A 4 18.86 15.31 18.54
C LYS A 4 20.27 15.68 18.12
N GLU A 5 21.26 14.85 18.44
CA GLU A 5 22.64 15.02 18.00
C GLU A 5 22.74 14.91 16.47
N PHE A 6 22.02 13.96 15.88
CA PHE A 6 21.96 13.81 14.42
C PHE A 6 21.33 15.02 13.75
N GLY A 7 20.19 15.48 14.24
CA GLY A 7 19.50 16.67 13.73
C GLY A 7 20.37 17.93 13.79
N GLN A 8 21.07 18.15 14.90
CA GLN A 8 22.01 19.26 15.06
C GLN A 8 23.18 19.17 14.07
N ARG A 9 23.73 17.98 13.86
CA ARG A 9 24.80 17.73 12.89
C ARG A 9 24.35 18.04 11.46
N VAL A 10 23.18 17.55 11.04
CA VAL A 10 22.61 17.83 9.71
C VAL A 10 22.43 19.33 9.51
N ARG A 11 21.84 20.02 10.50
CA ARG A 11 21.65 21.47 10.45
C ARG A 11 22.97 22.22 10.29
N GLN A 12 23.97 21.88 11.10
CA GLN A 12 25.28 22.53 11.08
C GLN A 12 25.97 22.34 9.72
N LEU A 13 25.95 21.12 9.17
CA LEU A 13 26.55 20.83 7.88
C LEU A 13 25.85 21.58 6.74
N ARG A 14 24.52 21.61 6.74
CA ARG A 14 23.73 22.37 5.77
C ARG A 14 24.03 23.88 5.84
N GLU A 15 24.05 24.46 7.04
CA GLU A 15 24.34 25.88 7.23
C GLU A 15 25.79 26.22 6.86
N THR A 16 26.74 25.33 7.13
CA THR A 16 28.15 25.49 6.70
C THR A 16 28.29 25.46 5.19
N ALA A 17 27.48 24.64 4.51
CA ALA A 17 27.37 24.62 3.06
C ALA A 17 26.59 25.82 2.47
N SER A 18 26.12 26.76 3.32
CA SER A 18 25.33 27.94 2.93
C SER A 18 24.03 27.61 2.18
N LEU A 19 23.40 26.47 2.50
CA LEU A 19 22.15 26.02 1.89
C LEU A 19 20.95 26.34 2.80
N THR A 20 19.89 26.94 2.24
CA THR A 20 18.58 27.01 2.93
C THR A 20 17.89 25.65 2.90
N ARG A 21 16.80 25.48 3.67
CA ARG A 21 16.05 24.21 3.66
C ARG A 21 15.38 23.97 2.32
N GLU A 22 14.82 25.01 1.73
CA GLU A 22 14.16 24.98 0.42
C GLU A 22 15.17 24.56 -0.66
N GLN A 23 16.36 25.18 -0.66
CA GLN A 23 17.44 24.78 -1.57
C GLN A 23 17.94 23.36 -1.32
N PHE A 24 17.92 22.90 -0.08
CA PHE A 24 18.37 21.56 0.29
C PHE A 24 17.39 20.48 -0.18
N CYS A 25 16.09 20.73 0.01
CA CYS A 25 14.97 19.82 -0.31
C CYS A 25 14.62 19.80 -1.81
N ASP A 26 15.03 20.82 -2.56
CA ASP A 26 14.88 20.90 -4.02
C ASP A 26 13.41 20.80 -4.48
N ASP A 27 12.99 19.67 -5.05
CA ASP A 27 11.62 19.42 -5.52
C ASP A 27 10.69 18.81 -4.44
N GLU A 28 11.21 18.60 -3.24
CA GLU A 28 10.51 18.00 -2.09
C GLU A 28 10.00 16.57 -2.31
N LEU A 29 10.43 15.86 -3.36
CA LEU A 29 10.01 14.48 -3.62
C LEU A 29 10.66 13.49 -2.66
N GLU A 30 11.96 13.63 -2.38
CA GLU A 30 12.70 12.72 -1.49
C GLU A 30 12.66 13.16 -0.03
N LEU A 31 12.68 14.47 0.22
CA LEU A 31 12.66 15.05 1.56
C LEU A 31 11.98 16.41 1.51
N SER A 32 10.85 16.55 2.22
CA SER A 32 10.14 17.84 2.30
C SER A 32 10.79 18.78 3.30
N VAL A 33 10.53 20.09 3.17
CA VAL A 33 11.02 21.10 4.09
C VAL A 33 10.53 20.86 5.52
N ARG A 34 9.28 20.36 5.67
CA ARG A 34 8.70 19.99 6.96
C ARG A 34 9.44 18.81 7.59
N GLN A 35 9.71 17.76 6.81
CA GLN A 35 10.45 16.59 7.28
C GLN A 35 11.87 16.97 7.69
N LEU A 36 12.59 17.74 6.86
CA LEU A 36 13.92 18.25 7.21
C LEU A 36 13.89 19.07 8.51
N THR A 37 12.85 19.90 8.70
CA THR A 37 12.71 20.70 9.93
C THR A 37 12.54 19.81 11.17
N ARG A 38 11.72 18.76 11.10
CA ARG A 38 11.53 17.78 12.20
C ARG A 38 12.82 17.00 12.48
N ILE A 39 13.54 16.60 11.43
CA ILE A 39 14.84 15.91 11.55
C ILE A 39 15.85 16.83 12.24
N GLU A 40 16.02 18.07 11.79
CA GLU A 40 16.96 19.03 12.40
C GLU A 40 16.62 19.38 13.84
N ALA A 41 15.33 19.33 14.20
CA ALA A 41 14.86 19.53 15.57
C ALA A 41 15.11 18.29 16.47
N GLY A 42 15.45 17.14 15.90
CA GLY A 42 15.59 15.87 16.61
C GLY A 42 14.26 15.26 17.04
N THR A 43 13.16 15.66 16.39
CA THR A 43 11.81 15.14 16.66
C THR A 43 11.38 14.07 15.66
N SER A 44 12.20 13.78 14.66
CA SER A 44 11.97 12.73 13.66
C SER A 44 13.27 12.01 13.33
N LYS A 45 13.20 10.68 13.29
CA LYS A 45 14.28 9.80 12.85
C LYS A 45 14.11 9.51 11.35
N PRO A 46 15.10 9.86 10.50
CA PRO A 46 15.00 9.61 9.07
C PRO A 46 15.22 8.13 8.71
N THR A 47 14.66 7.72 7.57
CA THR A 47 14.93 6.42 6.97
C THR A 47 16.30 6.37 6.31
N PHE A 48 16.73 5.16 5.93
CA PHE A 48 17.97 4.96 5.17
C PHE A 48 18.01 5.83 3.91
N SER A 49 16.96 5.82 3.10
CA SER A 49 16.88 6.59 1.85
C SER A 49 17.02 8.09 2.10
N LYS A 50 16.42 8.61 3.18
CA LYS A 50 16.54 10.02 3.56
C LYS A 50 17.93 10.36 4.08
N ILE A 51 18.56 9.50 4.88
CA ILE A 51 19.95 9.68 5.30
C ILE A 51 20.86 9.69 4.08
N GLN A 52 20.64 8.79 3.13
CA GLN A 52 21.39 8.71 1.87
C GLN A 52 21.20 9.97 1.03
N TYR A 53 19.97 10.49 0.92
CA TYR A 53 19.68 11.75 0.24
C TYR A 53 20.42 12.93 0.90
N ILE A 54 20.30 13.07 2.23
CA ILE A 54 20.97 14.11 3.01
C ILE A 54 22.50 14.04 2.84
N ALA A 55 23.08 12.84 2.95
CA ALA A 55 24.52 12.63 2.78
C ALA A 55 24.98 13.03 1.37
N THR A 56 24.22 12.63 0.34
CA THR A 56 24.51 12.96 -1.06
C THR A 56 24.47 14.47 -1.30
N ARG A 57 23.45 15.17 -0.78
CA ARG A 57 23.33 16.64 -0.88
C ARG A 57 24.46 17.38 -0.16
N LEU A 58 24.99 16.79 0.91
CA LEU A 58 26.14 17.33 1.65
C LEU A 58 27.50 16.90 1.05
N GLY A 59 27.51 16.08 -0.01
CA GLY A 59 28.74 15.58 -0.63
C GLY A 59 29.51 14.58 0.24
N MET A 60 28.81 13.82 1.09
CA MET A 60 29.38 12.93 2.10
C MET A 60 28.93 11.48 1.90
N GLY A 61 29.68 10.53 2.48
CA GLY A 61 29.22 9.14 2.58
C GLY A 61 28.14 8.96 3.66
N LEU A 62 27.26 7.96 3.51
CA LEU A 62 26.23 7.66 4.51
C LEU A 62 26.81 7.40 5.90
N TYR A 63 27.84 6.54 5.99
CA TYR A 63 28.52 6.23 7.25
C TYR A 63 29.40 7.36 7.78
N GLU A 64 29.67 8.39 6.97
CA GLU A 64 30.35 9.61 7.43
C GLU A 64 29.35 10.58 8.09
N LEU A 65 28.12 10.63 7.55
CA LEU A 65 27.04 11.40 8.14
C LEU A 65 26.50 10.72 9.42
N MET A 66 26.25 9.40 9.36
CA MET A 66 25.70 8.59 10.44
C MET A 66 26.50 7.28 10.61
N PRO A 67 27.60 7.31 11.39
CA PRO A 67 28.43 6.13 11.63
C PRO A 67 27.70 4.99 12.33
N ASP A 68 26.79 5.34 13.25
CA ASP A 68 26.06 4.38 14.10
C ASP A 68 24.72 3.94 13.47
N TYR A 69 24.59 3.99 12.14
CA TYR A 69 23.34 3.58 11.49
C TYR A 69 23.06 2.09 11.75
N VAL A 70 21.84 1.80 12.21
CA VAL A 70 21.33 0.45 12.41
C VAL A 70 20.12 0.26 11.51
N SER A 71 20.08 -0.87 10.79
CA SER A 71 18.93 -1.27 10.01
C SER A 71 17.70 -1.54 10.89
N LEU A 72 16.53 -1.65 10.27
CA LEU A 72 15.32 -2.04 10.99
C LEU A 72 15.50 -3.41 11.69
N PRO A 73 14.87 -3.62 12.86
CA PRO A 73 14.90 -4.92 13.52
C PRO A 73 14.33 -6.02 12.63
N GLU A 74 15.03 -7.15 12.49
CA GLU A 74 14.59 -8.26 11.63
C GLU A 74 13.20 -8.79 12.03
N ARG A 75 12.90 -8.82 13.34
CA ARG A 75 11.59 -9.23 13.85
C ARG A 75 10.51 -8.28 13.37
N TYR A 76 10.71 -6.95 13.49
CA TYR A 76 9.77 -5.97 12.94
C TYR A 76 9.52 -6.17 11.44
N SER A 77 10.60 -6.31 10.65
CA SER A 77 10.45 -6.52 9.20
C SER A 77 9.67 -7.79 8.87
N LYS A 78 9.87 -8.87 9.64
CA LYS A 78 9.11 -10.11 9.50
C LYS A 78 7.63 -9.93 9.86
N LEU A 79 7.33 -9.28 11.00
CA LEU A 79 5.96 -9.02 11.44
C LEU A 79 5.20 -8.18 10.39
N LYS A 80 5.82 -7.09 9.92
CA LYS A 80 5.28 -6.25 8.83
C LYS A 80 4.99 -7.06 7.58
N PHE A 81 5.92 -7.92 7.17
CA PHE A 81 5.72 -8.81 6.02
C PHE A 81 4.54 -9.75 6.24
N ASP A 82 4.48 -10.44 7.38
CA ASP A 82 3.43 -11.41 7.69
C ASP A 82 2.03 -10.76 7.69
N VAL A 83 1.91 -9.54 8.24
CA VAL A 83 0.68 -8.73 8.23
C VAL A 83 0.23 -8.39 6.81
N LEU A 84 1.15 -7.86 5.99
CA LEU A 84 0.85 -7.48 4.61
C LEU A 84 0.50 -8.70 3.76
N ARG A 85 1.15 -9.83 4.03
CA ARG A 85 1.09 -11.04 3.20
C ARG A 85 -0.16 -11.87 3.45
N THR A 86 -0.70 -11.85 4.66
CA THR A 86 -1.75 -12.79 5.08
C THR A 86 -3.14 -12.24 4.76
N PRO A 87 -3.85 -12.77 3.74
CA PRO A 87 -5.23 -12.37 3.52
C PRO A 87 -6.13 -12.96 4.61
N THR A 88 -6.97 -12.12 5.20
CA THR A 88 -7.96 -12.59 6.19
C THR A 88 -9.17 -13.22 5.52
N TYR A 89 -9.59 -12.71 4.36
CA TYR A 89 -10.85 -13.04 3.69
C TYR A 89 -12.06 -12.99 4.65
N GLY A 90 -12.01 -12.10 5.65
CA GLY A 90 -13.00 -12.02 6.73
C GLY A 90 -13.13 -13.32 7.54
N ASN A 91 -12.03 -14.05 7.75
CA ASN A 91 -11.93 -15.13 8.71
C ASN A 91 -11.50 -14.54 10.07
N GLU A 92 -12.34 -14.72 11.10
CA GLU A 92 -12.12 -14.12 12.42
C GLU A 92 -10.78 -14.55 13.05
N GLU A 93 -10.39 -15.82 12.96
CA GLU A 93 -9.10 -16.28 13.51
C GLU A 93 -7.88 -15.62 12.83
N LEU A 94 -7.97 -15.33 11.53
CA LEU A 94 -6.90 -14.64 10.81
C LEU A 94 -6.88 -13.13 11.11
N VAL A 95 -8.05 -12.53 11.33
CA VAL A 95 -8.19 -11.15 11.81
C VAL A 95 -7.53 -11.01 13.19
N GLU A 96 -7.88 -11.89 14.15
CA GLU A 96 -7.28 -11.89 15.49
C GLU A 96 -5.75 -12.06 15.45
N LYS A 97 -5.23 -12.94 14.57
CA LYS A 97 -3.78 -13.11 14.38
C LYS A 97 -3.11 -11.87 13.82
N ARG A 98 -3.73 -11.21 12.83
CA ARG A 98 -3.24 -9.95 12.27
C ARG A 98 -3.18 -8.88 13.36
N ASP A 99 -4.22 -8.76 14.18
CA ASP A 99 -4.32 -7.75 15.23
C ASP A 99 -3.28 -7.99 16.33
N ALA A 100 -3.06 -9.25 16.72
CA ALA A 100 -1.99 -9.61 17.65
C ALA A 100 -0.60 -9.22 17.13
N ILE A 101 -0.35 -9.38 15.82
CA ILE A 101 0.91 -8.92 15.22
C ILE A 101 1.00 -7.39 15.25
N MET A 102 -0.08 -6.66 14.94
CA MET A 102 -0.08 -5.20 15.01
C MET A 102 0.15 -4.70 16.44
N THR A 103 -0.40 -5.36 17.45
CA THR A 103 -0.10 -5.07 18.86
C THR A 103 1.38 -5.28 19.18
N GLU A 104 1.99 -6.39 18.74
CA GLU A 104 3.44 -6.62 18.93
C GLU A 104 4.28 -5.53 18.24
N ILE A 105 3.90 -5.11 17.03
CA ILE A 105 4.58 -4.02 16.32
C ILE A 105 4.51 -2.71 17.13
N TYR A 106 3.34 -2.38 17.67
CA TYR A 106 3.15 -1.16 18.45
C TYR A 106 3.91 -1.17 19.77
N ASP A 107 3.78 -2.24 20.54
CA ASP A 107 4.31 -2.31 21.90
C ASP A 107 5.84 -2.41 21.91
N ASP A 108 6.42 -3.18 20.98
CA ASP A 108 7.84 -3.52 21.04
C ASP A 108 8.74 -2.71 20.09
N TYR A 109 8.18 -2.10 19.04
CA TYR A 109 9.00 -1.48 17.98
C TYR A 109 8.63 -0.04 17.63
N TYR A 110 7.36 0.34 17.70
CA TYR A 110 6.86 1.59 17.10
C TYR A 110 7.67 2.82 17.51
N ASP A 111 7.93 3.02 18.80
CA ASP A 111 8.61 4.22 19.31
C ASP A 111 10.00 4.46 18.70
N ASP A 112 10.72 3.39 18.36
CA ASP A 112 12.09 3.45 17.83
C ASP A 112 12.15 3.47 16.29
N LEU A 113 11.01 3.32 15.62
CA LEU A 113 10.93 3.34 14.16
C LEU A 113 11.22 4.73 13.58
N PRO A 114 11.84 4.80 12.39
CA PRO A 114 11.87 6.02 11.58
C PRO A 114 10.47 6.56 11.29
N GLU A 115 10.35 7.87 11.06
CA GLU A 115 9.06 8.54 10.81
C GLU A 115 8.28 7.87 9.67
N GLU A 116 8.92 7.49 8.56
CA GLU A 116 8.21 6.84 7.45
C GLU A 116 7.71 5.43 7.79
N GLU A 117 8.42 4.69 8.64
CA GLU A 117 7.95 3.37 9.07
C GLU A 117 6.82 3.48 10.08
N LYS A 118 6.83 4.51 10.95
CA LYS A 118 5.68 4.85 11.80
C LYS A 118 4.45 5.15 10.96
N ILE A 119 4.60 5.97 9.91
CA ILE A 119 3.50 6.28 8.98
C ILE A 119 2.95 5.01 8.33
N VAL A 120 3.80 4.05 7.95
CA VAL A 120 3.32 2.77 7.40
C VAL A 120 2.51 1.97 8.42
N VAL A 121 2.98 1.91 9.66
CA VAL A 121 2.26 1.24 10.75
C VAL A 121 0.91 1.92 10.99
N ASP A 122 0.88 3.25 11.09
CA ASP A 122 -0.35 4.02 11.30
C ASP A 122 -1.30 3.92 10.12
N THR A 123 -0.76 3.85 8.89
CA THR A 123 -1.53 3.61 7.66
C THR A 123 -2.13 2.20 7.68
N LEU A 124 -1.38 1.18 8.10
CA LEU A 124 -1.87 -0.19 8.22
C LEU A 124 -3.00 -0.30 9.23
N CYS A 125 -2.86 0.33 10.38
CA CYS A 125 -3.90 0.34 11.40
C CYS A 125 -5.14 1.05 10.91
N SER A 126 -4.99 2.25 10.36
CA SER A 126 -6.12 2.98 9.75
C SER A 126 -6.78 2.16 8.65
N LEU A 127 -5.99 1.49 7.80
CA LEU A 127 -6.50 0.62 6.74
C LEU A 127 -7.31 -0.55 7.30
N PHE A 128 -6.84 -1.22 8.35
CA PHE A 128 -7.56 -2.32 8.97
C PHE A 128 -8.82 -1.85 9.69
N ASP A 129 -8.75 -0.73 10.42
CA ASP A 129 -9.92 -0.12 11.06
C ASP A 129 -11.00 0.21 10.01
N VAL A 130 -10.61 0.80 8.86
CA VAL A 130 -11.53 1.04 7.73
C VAL A 130 -12.15 -0.26 7.23
N LEU A 131 -11.33 -1.29 6.98
CA LEU A 131 -11.78 -2.58 6.43
C LEU A 131 -12.66 -3.39 7.38
N ASP A 132 -12.44 -3.28 8.69
CA ASP A 132 -13.16 -4.09 9.68
C ASP A 132 -14.43 -3.38 10.19
N THR A 133 -14.47 -2.04 10.15
CA THR A 133 -15.61 -1.25 10.66
C THR A 133 -16.46 -0.61 9.56
N ASP A 134 -16.03 -0.67 8.30
CA ASP A 134 -16.63 0.06 7.17
C ASP A 134 -16.75 1.58 7.44
N SER A 135 -15.80 2.15 8.18
CA SER A 135 -15.79 3.57 8.57
C SER A 135 -14.64 4.34 7.93
N GLN A 136 -14.96 5.50 7.37
CA GLN A 136 -13.98 6.42 6.77
C GLN A 136 -13.35 7.40 7.77
N GLU A 137 -13.64 7.26 9.07
CA GLU A 137 -13.14 8.21 10.06
C GLU A 137 -11.63 8.07 10.32
N TYR A 138 -11.08 6.90 10.07
CA TYR A 138 -9.67 6.57 10.31
C TYR A 138 -8.78 7.08 9.18
N GLY A 139 -7.52 7.43 9.47
CA GLY A 139 -6.52 7.71 8.44
C GLY A 139 -6.65 9.01 7.62
N LYS A 140 -7.66 9.86 7.86
CA LYS A 140 -7.83 11.13 7.11
C LYS A 140 -6.61 12.06 7.18
N GLU A 141 -6.05 12.25 8.37
CA GLU A 141 -4.87 13.10 8.56
C GLU A 141 -3.64 12.58 7.79
N ILE A 142 -3.51 11.25 7.66
CA ILE A 142 -2.44 10.62 6.89
C ILE A 142 -2.62 10.92 5.40
N LEU A 143 -3.85 10.82 4.90
CA LEU A 143 -4.16 11.15 3.51
C LEU A 143 -3.87 12.63 3.22
N ASP A 144 -4.30 13.54 4.09
CA ASP A 144 -4.07 14.98 3.94
C ASP A 144 -2.58 15.34 3.86
N ASP A 145 -1.74 14.66 4.64
CA ASP A 145 -0.30 14.96 4.72
C ASP A 145 0.54 14.27 3.63
N TYR A 146 0.18 13.05 3.20
CA TYR A 146 1.07 12.20 2.38
C TYR A 146 0.51 11.79 1.02
N LEU A 147 -0.80 11.93 0.76
CA LEU A 147 -1.41 11.50 -0.50
C LEU A 147 -0.82 12.24 -1.70
N HIS A 148 -0.63 13.56 -1.58
CA HIS A 148 -0.07 14.38 -2.66
C HIS A 148 1.32 13.89 -3.09
N GLN A 149 2.22 13.62 -2.14
CA GLN A 149 3.57 13.11 -2.45
C GLN A 149 3.48 11.74 -3.13
N SER A 150 2.72 10.82 -2.54
CA SER A 150 2.54 9.45 -3.05
C SER A 150 1.97 9.43 -4.46
N TYR A 151 1.00 10.30 -4.72
CA TYR A 151 0.31 10.41 -6.00
C TYR A 151 1.21 10.98 -7.10
N HIS A 152 2.10 11.93 -6.81
CA HIS A 152 2.94 12.58 -7.83
C HIS A 152 4.28 11.89 -8.12
N ARG A 153 4.67 10.87 -7.34
CA ARG A 153 5.88 10.10 -7.63
C ARG A 153 5.83 9.40 -8.99
N ALA A 154 6.98 9.36 -9.65
CA ALA A 154 7.18 8.64 -10.91
C ALA A 154 7.38 7.13 -10.70
N LYS A 155 7.97 6.74 -9.57
CA LYS A 155 8.10 5.36 -9.12
C LYS A 155 7.53 5.22 -7.72
N LEU A 156 6.60 4.29 -7.54
CA LEU A 156 5.92 4.10 -6.26
C LEU A 156 6.67 3.09 -5.39
N SER A 157 7.01 3.51 -4.18
CA SER A 157 7.54 2.68 -3.11
C SER A 157 6.42 1.92 -2.38
N ILE A 158 6.79 1.03 -1.45
CA ILE A 158 5.82 0.35 -0.57
C ILE A 158 4.96 1.36 0.20
N ASN A 159 5.56 2.44 0.71
CA ASN A 159 4.85 3.42 1.52
C ASN A 159 3.80 4.16 0.68
N ASP A 160 4.17 4.57 -0.53
CA ASP A 160 3.25 5.23 -1.45
C ASP A 160 2.08 4.29 -1.80
N LEU A 161 2.37 3.00 -2.04
CA LEU A 161 1.34 1.99 -2.31
C LEU A 161 0.38 1.80 -1.14
N MET A 162 0.87 1.86 0.10
CA MET A 162 0.03 1.74 1.30
C MET A 162 -0.88 2.97 1.47
N ILE A 163 -0.37 4.17 1.24
CA ILE A 163 -1.15 5.41 1.31
C ILE A 163 -2.22 5.43 0.20
N LEU A 164 -1.83 5.06 -1.03
CA LEU A 164 -2.78 4.92 -2.14
C LEU A 164 -3.82 3.84 -1.85
N ARG A 165 -3.43 2.76 -1.18
CA ARG A 165 -4.38 1.72 -0.76
C ARG A 165 -5.40 2.26 0.23
N LEU A 166 -4.97 2.99 1.26
CA LEU A 166 -5.87 3.64 2.20
C LEU A 166 -6.84 4.59 1.47
N PHE A 167 -6.33 5.43 0.57
CA PHE A 167 -7.17 6.33 -0.24
C PHE A 167 -8.23 5.57 -1.06
N VAL A 168 -7.86 4.45 -1.67
CA VAL A 168 -8.78 3.60 -2.43
C VAL A 168 -9.89 3.03 -1.52
N GLU A 169 -9.57 2.56 -0.32
CA GLU A 169 -10.58 2.08 0.63
C GLU A 169 -11.53 3.19 1.09
N HIS A 170 -11.01 4.40 1.33
CA HIS A 170 -11.86 5.57 1.58
C HIS A 170 -12.79 5.82 0.41
N CYS A 171 -12.27 5.83 -0.82
CA CYS A 171 -13.06 6.05 -2.02
C CYS A 171 -14.24 5.08 -2.12
N GLU A 172 -14.10 3.81 -1.75
CA GLU A 172 -15.20 2.84 -1.81
C GLU A 172 -16.39 3.20 -0.92
N LEU A 173 -16.11 3.56 0.33
CA LEU A 173 -17.11 3.90 1.35
C LEU A 173 -17.77 5.26 1.07
N GLU A 174 -17.11 6.11 0.29
CA GLU A 174 -17.63 7.40 -0.08
C GLU A 174 -18.73 7.19 -1.12
N THR A 175 -19.81 7.97 -1.01
CA THR A 175 -20.62 8.28 -2.18
C THR A 175 -19.76 9.11 -3.13
N LEU A 176 -18.88 8.44 -3.87
CA LEU A 176 -18.11 8.93 -5.01
C LEU A 176 -19.08 9.40 -6.09
N ALA A 177 -19.75 10.51 -5.83
CA ALA A 177 -20.61 11.17 -6.79
C ALA A 177 -19.71 11.72 -7.90
N SER A 178 -20.11 11.50 -9.14
CA SER A 178 -19.40 12.04 -10.30
C SER A 178 -19.29 13.56 -10.15
N GLY A 179 -18.05 14.08 -10.18
CA GLY A 179 -17.73 15.50 -10.04
C GLY A 179 -17.13 15.93 -8.69
N THR A 180 -16.90 15.02 -7.74
CA THR A 180 -16.07 15.32 -6.56
C THR A 180 -14.58 15.32 -6.91
N GLU A 181 -13.78 16.02 -6.10
CA GLU A 181 -12.32 16.03 -6.23
C GLU A 181 -11.75 14.60 -6.06
N ASN A 182 -12.21 13.87 -5.04
CA ASN A 182 -11.81 12.47 -4.81
C ASN A 182 -12.16 11.54 -5.97
N TYR A 183 -13.32 11.71 -6.60
CA TYR A 183 -13.67 10.93 -7.80
C TYR A 183 -12.73 11.23 -8.96
N THR A 184 -12.39 12.50 -9.16
CA THR A 184 -11.47 12.91 -10.25
C THR A 184 -10.08 12.34 -10.01
N LEU A 185 -9.56 12.45 -8.78
CA LEU A 185 -8.29 11.86 -8.37
C LEU A 185 -8.29 10.34 -8.50
N PHE A 186 -9.39 9.67 -8.13
CA PHE A 186 -9.52 8.22 -8.27
C PHE A 186 -9.49 7.79 -9.73
N ILE A 187 -10.23 8.46 -10.63
CA ILE A 187 -10.22 8.12 -12.06
C ILE A 187 -8.83 8.34 -12.67
N ASP A 188 -8.16 9.44 -12.35
CA ASP A 188 -6.79 9.65 -12.82
C ASP A 188 -5.85 8.55 -12.30
N LEU A 189 -5.97 8.17 -11.02
CA LEU A 189 -5.22 7.06 -10.45
C LEU A 189 -5.50 5.74 -11.18
N VAL A 190 -6.77 5.50 -11.56
CA VAL A 190 -7.20 4.31 -12.31
C VAL A 190 -6.49 4.24 -13.66
N GLU A 191 -6.34 5.36 -14.35
CA GLU A 191 -5.67 5.44 -15.65
C GLU A 191 -4.14 5.35 -15.52
N LYS A 192 -3.58 5.95 -14.46
CA LYS A 192 -2.14 6.03 -14.22
C LYS A 192 -1.51 4.72 -13.76
N LEU A 193 -2.15 4.01 -12.80
CA LEU A 193 -1.51 2.88 -12.12
C LEU A 193 -1.08 1.73 -13.04
N PRO A 194 -1.87 1.28 -14.03
CA PRO A 194 -1.45 0.19 -14.92
C PRO A 194 -0.12 0.47 -15.66
N GLN A 195 0.16 1.74 -15.93
CA GLN A 195 1.35 2.21 -16.65
C GLN A 195 2.50 2.60 -15.71
N THR A 196 2.25 2.63 -14.40
CA THR A 196 3.23 3.09 -13.41
C THR A 196 4.34 2.06 -13.20
N THR A 197 5.55 2.56 -12.97
CA THR A 197 6.70 1.75 -12.55
C THR A 197 6.72 1.67 -11.03
N TYR A 198 6.93 0.48 -10.48
CA TYR A 198 6.99 0.26 -9.04
C TYR A 198 8.44 0.08 -8.61
N ASP A 199 8.87 0.82 -7.59
CA ASP A 199 10.18 0.64 -6.96
C ASP A 199 10.01 -0.31 -5.76
N VAL A 200 9.68 -1.55 -6.10
CA VAL A 200 9.46 -2.61 -5.12
C VAL A 200 10.27 -3.83 -5.52
N HIS A 201 10.84 -4.51 -4.52
CA HIS A 201 11.45 -5.81 -4.74
C HIS A 201 10.41 -6.80 -5.27
N SER A 202 10.85 -7.77 -6.07
CA SER A 202 9.98 -8.80 -6.67
C SER A 202 9.12 -9.52 -5.62
N GLU A 203 9.69 -9.77 -4.44
CA GLU A 203 9.03 -10.42 -3.30
C GLU A 203 7.88 -9.58 -2.72
N SER A 204 7.87 -8.27 -2.94
CA SER A 204 6.85 -7.32 -2.47
C SER A 204 5.84 -6.92 -3.54
N LEU A 205 5.92 -7.49 -4.75
CA LEU A 205 4.97 -7.21 -5.84
C LEU A 205 3.52 -7.56 -5.50
N PHE A 206 3.31 -8.39 -4.48
CA PHE A 206 1.97 -8.71 -3.99
C PHE A 206 1.23 -7.48 -3.44
N ILE A 207 1.93 -6.46 -2.94
CA ILE A 207 1.34 -5.21 -2.43
C ILE A 207 0.68 -4.45 -3.60
N VAL A 208 1.38 -4.39 -4.74
CA VAL A 208 0.84 -3.81 -5.98
C VAL A 208 -0.39 -4.60 -6.44
N ARG A 209 -0.28 -5.92 -6.52
CA ARG A 209 -1.39 -6.81 -6.89
C ARG A 209 -2.62 -6.53 -6.03
N ASP A 210 -2.43 -6.39 -4.73
CA ASP A 210 -3.51 -6.21 -3.78
C ASP A 210 -4.18 -4.85 -3.96
N LEU A 211 -3.42 -3.77 -4.16
CA LEU A 211 -3.95 -2.46 -4.53
C LEU A 211 -4.79 -2.52 -5.81
N LEU A 212 -4.28 -3.16 -6.86
CA LEU A 212 -5.00 -3.31 -8.13
C LEU A 212 -6.32 -4.09 -7.95
N LEU A 213 -6.32 -5.13 -7.12
CA LEU A 213 -7.56 -5.87 -6.80
C LEU A 213 -8.59 -5.01 -6.05
N ALA A 214 -8.16 -4.12 -5.17
CA ALA A 214 -9.09 -3.19 -4.50
C ALA A 214 -9.68 -2.15 -5.46
N ILE A 215 -8.87 -1.63 -6.38
CA ILE A 215 -9.37 -0.76 -7.44
C ILE A 215 -10.41 -1.48 -8.28
N VAL A 216 -10.14 -2.72 -8.70
CA VAL A 216 -11.11 -3.53 -9.46
C VAL A 216 -12.43 -3.66 -8.71
N ARG A 217 -12.42 -3.90 -7.40
CA ARG A 217 -13.66 -3.96 -6.61
C ARG A 217 -14.49 -2.68 -6.73
N ILE A 218 -13.86 -1.50 -6.66
CA ILE A 218 -14.53 -0.22 -6.84
C ILE A 218 -15.01 -0.03 -8.28
N LEU A 219 -14.24 -0.46 -9.28
CA LEU A 219 -14.67 -0.43 -10.67
C LEU A 219 -15.97 -1.23 -10.88
N PHE A 220 -16.12 -2.38 -10.22
CA PHE A 220 -17.38 -3.12 -10.23
C PHE A 220 -18.50 -2.37 -9.50
N SER A 221 -18.24 -1.81 -8.31
CA SER A 221 -19.27 -1.11 -7.53
C SER A 221 -19.78 0.17 -8.20
N LYS A 222 -18.96 0.80 -9.05
CA LYS A 222 -19.31 2.00 -9.83
C LYS A 222 -19.64 1.71 -11.30
N GLU A 223 -19.75 0.44 -11.70
CA GLU A 223 -20.06 0.00 -13.06
C GLU A 223 -19.08 0.53 -14.14
N LEU A 224 -17.82 0.76 -13.77
CA LEU A 224 -16.74 1.26 -14.64
C LEU A 224 -16.00 0.10 -15.31
N TYR A 225 -16.73 -0.79 -15.97
CA TYR A 225 -16.19 -2.06 -16.46
C TYR A 225 -15.15 -1.91 -17.57
N GLY A 226 -15.14 -0.78 -18.30
CA GLY A 226 -14.19 -0.51 -19.38
C GLY A 226 -12.71 -0.57 -18.95
N TYR A 227 -12.41 -0.28 -17.68
CA TYR A 227 -11.03 -0.32 -17.17
C TYR A 227 -10.61 -1.73 -16.70
N VAL A 228 -11.56 -2.61 -16.37
CA VAL A 228 -11.31 -3.91 -15.73
C VAL A 228 -10.34 -4.81 -16.53
N PRO A 229 -10.42 -4.92 -17.88
CA PRO A 229 -9.51 -5.78 -18.65
C PRO A 229 -8.02 -5.45 -18.46
N VAL A 230 -7.67 -4.16 -18.42
CA VAL A 230 -6.27 -3.72 -18.25
C VAL A 230 -5.75 -4.11 -16.87
N TYR A 231 -6.60 -4.03 -15.85
CA TYR A 231 -6.26 -4.44 -14.49
C TYR A 231 -6.09 -5.96 -14.38
N ILE A 232 -6.97 -6.74 -15.01
CA ILE A 232 -6.84 -8.20 -15.07
C ILE A 232 -5.48 -8.57 -15.68
N GLU A 233 -5.14 -8.01 -16.85
CA GLU A 233 -3.86 -8.28 -17.52
C GLU A 233 -2.67 -7.90 -16.64
N LYS A 234 -2.69 -6.72 -16.02
CA LYS A 234 -1.62 -6.26 -15.14
C LYS A 234 -1.45 -7.17 -13.92
N ILE A 235 -2.54 -7.59 -13.29
CA ILE A 235 -2.53 -8.50 -12.15
C ILE A 235 -1.96 -9.87 -12.56
N GLU A 236 -2.33 -10.40 -13.72
CA GLU A 236 -1.77 -11.66 -14.23
C GLU A 236 -0.28 -11.57 -14.49
N ASN A 237 0.18 -10.50 -15.14
CA ASN A 237 1.60 -10.25 -15.35
C ASN A 237 2.37 -10.18 -14.02
N ILE A 238 1.79 -9.54 -12.99
CA ILE A 238 2.39 -9.51 -11.65
C ILE A 238 2.45 -10.91 -11.03
N MET A 239 1.39 -11.70 -11.10
CA MET A 239 1.37 -13.07 -10.58
C MET A 239 2.42 -13.94 -11.28
N GLU A 240 2.59 -13.81 -12.59
CA GLU A 240 3.61 -14.55 -13.34
C GLU A 240 5.02 -14.08 -12.98
N LEU A 241 5.27 -12.78 -12.87
CA LEU A 241 6.59 -12.26 -12.49
C LEU A 241 6.98 -12.64 -11.06
N SER A 242 6.03 -12.66 -10.14
CA SER A 242 6.26 -13.01 -8.74
C SER A 242 6.15 -14.51 -8.45
N GLN A 243 5.63 -15.30 -9.40
CA GLN A 243 5.23 -16.71 -9.20
C GLN A 243 4.29 -16.88 -7.99
N ASP A 244 3.49 -15.85 -7.71
CA ASP A 244 2.61 -15.79 -6.55
C ASP A 244 1.13 -15.86 -6.96
N PHE A 245 0.58 -17.07 -6.83
CA PHE A 245 -0.79 -17.39 -7.21
C PHE A 245 -1.76 -17.46 -6.02
N GLN A 246 -1.37 -17.00 -4.83
CA GLN A 246 -2.20 -17.09 -3.60
C GLN A 246 -3.58 -16.44 -3.77
N LYS A 247 -3.66 -15.35 -4.55
CA LYS A 247 -4.91 -14.63 -4.86
C LYS A 247 -5.49 -14.94 -6.24
N LYS A 248 -5.00 -15.98 -6.93
CA LYS A 248 -5.59 -16.41 -8.21
C LYS A 248 -7.09 -16.76 -8.12
N PRO A 249 -7.60 -17.37 -7.03
CA PRO A 249 -9.05 -17.55 -6.85
C PRO A 249 -9.83 -16.22 -6.89
N ILE A 250 -9.30 -15.16 -6.28
CA ILE A 250 -9.91 -13.81 -6.29
C ILE A 250 -9.87 -13.19 -7.68
N LEU A 251 -8.78 -13.37 -8.43
CA LEU A 251 -8.73 -12.91 -9.81
C LEU A 251 -9.75 -13.66 -10.68
N ASN A 252 -9.94 -14.96 -10.46
CA ASN A 252 -10.96 -15.72 -11.20
C ASN A 252 -12.39 -15.28 -10.83
N LEU A 253 -12.63 -14.88 -9.56
CA LEU A 253 -13.85 -14.17 -9.14
C LEU A 253 -14.09 -12.90 -9.97
N VAL A 254 -13.07 -12.05 -10.08
CA VAL A 254 -13.11 -10.85 -10.93
C VAL A 254 -13.44 -11.20 -12.38
N LYS A 255 -12.78 -12.21 -12.95
CA LYS A 255 -12.98 -12.64 -14.33
C LYS A 255 -14.39 -13.15 -14.58
N TRP A 256 -14.95 -13.97 -13.69
CA TRP A 256 -16.32 -14.46 -13.90
C TRP A 256 -17.33 -13.32 -13.81
N LYS A 257 -17.17 -12.38 -12.86
CA LYS A 257 -18.08 -11.24 -12.72
C LYS A 257 -18.04 -10.39 -13.97
N TYR A 258 -16.86 -10.18 -14.54
CA TYR A 258 -16.69 -9.47 -15.81
C TYR A 258 -17.39 -10.20 -16.98
N GLU A 259 -17.22 -11.53 -17.09
CA GLU A 259 -17.90 -12.32 -18.13
C GLU A 259 -19.43 -12.26 -18.01
N LEU A 260 -19.98 -12.24 -16.79
CA LEU A 260 -21.42 -12.11 -16.55
C LEU A 260 -21.97 -10.71 -16.87
N LYS A 261 -21.32 -9.66 -16.36
CA LYS A 261 -21.82 -8.28 -16.43
C LYS A 261 -21.64 -7.64 -17.80
N GLU A 262 -20.49 -7.84 -18.45
CA GLU A 262 -20.16 -7.17 -19.71
C GLU A 262 -20.32 -8.07 -20.94
N LYS A 263 -19.83 -9.31 -20.87
CA LYS A 263 -19.84 -10.21 -22.04
C LYS A 263 -21.09 -11.06 -22.15
N HIS A 264 -21.91 -11.09 -21.09
CA HIS A 264 -23.08 -11.96 -20.95
C HIS A 264 -22.76 -13.43 -21.28
N ASN A 265 -21.55 -13.87 -20.93
CA ASN A 265 -21.03 -15.19 -21.26
C ASN A 265 -21.05 -16.09 -20.02
N ARG A 266 -22.18 -16.78 -19.82
CA ARG A 266 -22.38 -17.66 -18.66
C ARG A 266 -21.43 -18.85 -18.64
N GLU A 267 -21.14 -19.46 -19.79
CA GLU A 267 -20.22 -20.60 -19.87
C GLU A 267 -18.79 -20.20 -19.50
N GLY A 268 -18.34 -19.04 -19.99
CA GLY A 268 -17.04 -18.47 -19.63
C GLY A 268 -16.94 -18.16 -18.13
N ALA A 269 -17.99 -17.59 -17.56
CA ALA A 269 -18.07 -17.31 -16.14
C ALA A 269 -18.02 -18.59 -15.28
N GLU A 270 -18.79 -19.62 -15.66
CA GLU A 270 -18.82 -20.91 -14.96
C GLU A 270 -17.47 -21.61 -14.98
N ARG A 271 -16.72 -21.51 -16.08
CA ARG A 271 -15.34 -22.01 -16.15
C ARG A 271 -14.45 -21.33 -15.10
N TYR A 272 -14.47 -20.01 -15.01
CA TYR A 272 -13.66 -19.28 -14.04
C TYR A 272 -14.07 -19.56 -12.59
N PHE A 273 -15.37 -19.71 -12.33
CA PHE A 273 -15.89 -20.14 -11.03
C PHE A 273 -15.33 -21.51 -10.62
N ASN A 274 -15.43 -22.51 -11.50
CA ASN A 274 -14.92 -23.86 -11.23
C ASN A 274 -13.41 -23.87 -10.98
N GLU A 275 -12.65 -23.09 -11.77
CA GLU A 275 -11.22 -22.90 -11.54
C GLU A 275 -10.92 -22.24 -10.19
N ALA A 276 -11.67 -21.19 -9.81
CA ALA A 276 -11.48 -20.49 -8.54
C ALA A 276 -11.70 -21.41 -7.33
N VAL A 277 -12.79 -22.18 -7.34
CA VAL A 277 -13.12 -23.15 -6.28
C VAL A 277 -12.08 -24.26 -6.18
N THR A 278 -11.60 -24.75 -7.33
CA THR A 278 -10.54 -25.78 -7.38
C THR A 278 -9.25 -25.25 -6.77
N LEU A 279 -8.81 -24.05 -7.19
CA LEU A 279 -7.61 -23.41 -6.68
C LEU A 279 -7.69 -23.11 -5.18
N ALA A 280 -8.81 -22.57 -4.71
CA ALA A 280 -9.02 -22.33 -3.27
C ALA A 280 -8.92 -23.63 -2.46
N SER A 281 -9.43 -24.74 -2.99
CA SER A 281 -9.30 -26.06 -2.37
C SER A 281 -7.85 -26.55 -2.35
N LEU A 282 -7.10 -26.38 -3.43
CA LEU A 282 -5.69 -26.80 -3.52
C LEU A 282 -4.78 -26.00 -2.57
N LEU A 283 -5.11 -24.72 -2.36
CA LEU A 283 -4.40 -23.82 -1.45
C LEU A 283 -4.84 -23.96 0.02
N ASN A 284 -5.73 -24.92 0.34
CA ASN A 284 -6.34 -25.10 1.66
C ASN A 284 -7.04 -23.84 2.20
N GLN A 285 -7.57 -23.00 1.31
CA GLN A 285 -8.33 -21.79 1.66
C GLN A 285 -9.83 -22.12 1.79
N ILE A 286 -10.18 -22.90 2.82
CA ILE A 286 -11.54 -23.44 2.99
C ILE A 286 -12.57 -22.31 3.13
N HIS A 287 -12.30 -21.32 3.99
CA HIS A 287 -13.17 -20.15 4.18
C HIS A 287 -13.41 -19.37 2.88
N LEU A 288 -12.36 -19.19 2.08
CA LEU A 288 -12.49 -18.51 0.80
C LEU A 288 -13.34 -19.31 -0.18
N LYS A 289 -13.16 -20.63 -0.24
CA LYS A 289 -13.94 -21.52 -1.11
C LYS A 289 -15.44 -21.39 -0.82
N GLU A 290 -15.83 -21.38 0.45
CA GLU A 290 -17.22 -21.23 0.86
C GLU A 290 -17.79 -19.87 0.41
N LYS A 291 -17.02 -18.78 0.61
CA LYS A 291 -17.42 -17.45 0.13
C LYS A 291 -17.57 -17.39 -1.40
N LEU A 292 -16.68 -18.02 -2.16
CA LEU A 292 -16.77 -18.06 -3.62
C LEU A 292 -18.04 -18.78 -4.10
N GLN A 293 -18.45 -19.84 -3.41
CA GLN A 293 -19.68 -20.58 -3.72
C GLN A 293 -20.93 -19.74 -3.45
N MET A 294 -20.99 -19.06 -2.30
CA MET A 294 -22.08 -18.14 -1.96
C MET A 294 -22.18 -17.00 -2.99
N GLU A 295 -21.05 -16.42 -3.38
CA GLU A 295 -21.01 -15.32 -4.35
C GLU A 295 -21.52 -15.76 -5.73
N TRP A 296 -21.15 -16.96 -6.19
CA TRP A 296 -21.64 -17.50 -7.46
C TRP A 296 -23.15 -17.73 -7.46
N GLU A 297 -23.70 -18.22 -6.35
CA GLU A 297 -25.14 -18.39 -6.21
C GLU A 297 -25.87 -17.04 -6.32
N GLN A 298 -25.35 -15.99 -5.69
CA GLN A 298 -25.91 -14.64 -5.79
C GLN A 298 -25.82 -14.08 -7.22
N ASP A 299 -24.66 -14.23 -7.87
CA ASP A 299 -24.41 -13.74 -9.22
C ASP A 299 -25.22 -14.45 -10.32
N THR A 300 -25.70 -15.67 -10.06
CA THR A 300 -26.42 -16.48 -11.06
C THR A 300 -27.92 -16.63 -10.81
N GLN A 301 -28.40 -16.21 -9.63
CA GLN A 301 -29.82 -16.14 -9.28
C GLN A 301 -30.47 -14.79 -9.63
N SER A 302 -29.67 -13.76 -9.90
CA SER A 302 -30.12 -12.43 -10.34
C SER A 302 -30.13 -12.28 -11.86
#